data_AF-B4UTI2-F1
#
_entry.id   AF-B4UTI2-F1
#
_cell.length_a   1.000
_cell.length_b   1.000
_cell.length_c   1.000
_cell.angle_alpha   90.00
_cell.angle_beta   90.00
_cell.angle_gamma   90.00
#
_symmetry.space_group_name_H-M   'P 1'
#
loop_
_entity.id
_entity.type
_entity.pdbx_description
1 polymer ?
#
loop_
_entity_poly.entity_id
_entity_poly.type
_entity_poly.pdbx_seq_one_letter_code
_entity_poly.pdbx_strand_id
1 'polypeptide(L)'
;GTNTAAINYHFGSREGMCKELLKLVHREFLNRDELKLLATAQQTPREKLEAFLERFAAQVMNDQSWPVEVWAREIMNPSPWLNEILSDVAVPKGLIMAKVVSDYTGIPLSSPQLYSCILSFIAPFTMIFLGRHNRINYRQLVPQAYPEEELLPNLKRFAFAGLDAFCEKEAGQPVQGA
;
A
#
# COMPACT_ATOMS: atom_id res chain seq x y z
N GLY A 1 -1.81 22.51 26.32
CA GLY A 1 -2.04 21.13 26.79
C GLY A 1 -3.53 20.95 26.98
N THR A 2 -4.14 20.03 26.25
CA THR A 2 -5.59 19.75 26.35
C THR A 2 -5.88 18.89 27.57
N ASN A 3 -6.98 19.22 28.26
CA ASN A 3 -7.45 18.63 29.50
C ASN A 3 -7.71 17.12 29.35
N THR A 4 -7.07 16.29 30.19
CA THR A 4 -7.21 14.83 30.24
C THR A 4 -8.67 14.36 30.34
N ALA A 5 -9.56 15.18 30.92
CA ALA A 5 -10.99 14.90 31.01
C ALA A 5 -11.69 14.85 29.63
N ALA A 6 -11.29 15.70 28.68
CA ALA A 6 -11.85 15.69 27.33
C ALA A 6 -11.39 14.48 26.52
N ILE A 7 -10.13 14.04 26.73
CA ILE A 7 -9.60 12.82 26.11
C ILE A 7 -10.39 11.60 26.61
N ASN A 8 -10.60 11.49 27.92
CA ASN A 8 -11.36 10.37 28.49
C ASN A 8 -12.83 10.39 28.07
N TYR A 9 -13.45 11.57 27.93
CA TYR A 9 -14.85 11.67 27.50
C TYR A 9 -15.05 11.27 26.03
N HIS A 10 -14.16 11.69 25.12
CA HIS A 10 -14.32 11.42 23.68
C HIS A 10 -13.69 10.12 23.20
N PHE A 11 -12.61 9.67 23.86
CA PHE A 11 -11.80 8.54 23.40
C PHE A 11 -11.67 7.43 24.43
N GLY A 12 -12.25 7.59 25.63
CA GLY A 12 -12.14 6.63 26.73
C GLY A 12 -10.77 6.66 27.43
N SER A 13 -9.69 6.77 26.66
CA SER A 13 -8.33 6.91 27.16
C SER A 13 -7.39 7.54 26.13
N ARG A 14 -6.15 7.84 26.54
CA ARG A 14 -5.08 8.28 25.62
C ARG A 14 -4.82 7.21 24.56
N GLU A 15 -4.94 5.94 24.94
CA GLU A 15 -4.82 4.82 24.03
C GLU A 15 -5.93 4.81 22.97
N GLY A 16 -7.19 4.97 23.38
CA GLY A 16 -8.30 5.06 22.42
C GLY A 16 -8.10 6.21 21.41
N MET A 17 -7.58 7.35 21.86
CA MET A 17 -7.28 8.49 20.98
C MET A 17 -6.20 8.14 19.95
N CYS A 18 -5.13 7.46 20.37
CA CYS A 18 -4.07 7.03 19.46
C CYS A 18 -4.56 5.98 18.45
N LYS A 19 -5.45 5.05 18.84
CA LYS A 19 -6.10 4.10 17.91
C LYS A 19 -6.90 4.83 16.83
N GLU A 20 -7.77 5.74 17.23
CA GLU A 20 -8.61 6.49 16.30
C GLU A 20 -7.80 7.40 15.39
N LEU A 21 -6.69 7.98 15.90
CA LEU A 21 -5.75 8.72 15.07
C LEU A 21 -5.11 7.83 14.00
N LEU A 22 -4.63 6.63 14.34
CA LEU A 22 -4.03 5.70 13.36
C LEU A 22 -5.06 5.23 12.32
N LYS A 23 -6.31 4.99 12.74
CA LYS A 23 -7.42 4.68 11.82
C LYS A 23 -7.71 5.83 10.87
N LEU A 24 -7.76 7.07 11.38
CA LEU A 24 -7.95 8.28 10.57
C LEU A 24 -6.81 8.45 9.56
N VAL A 25 -5.56 8.38 10.05
CA VAL A 25 -4.35 8.50 9.23
C VAL A 25 -4.38 7.50 8.07
N HIS A 26 -4.67 6.24 8.37
CA HIS A 26 -4.72 5.23 7.32
C HIS A 26 -5.89 5.45 6.36
N ARG A 27 -7.05 5.95 6.80
CA ARG A 27 -8.18 6.30 5.92
C ARG A 27 -7.79 7.36 4.89
N GLU A 28 -7.05 8.39 5.31
CA GLU A 28 -6.55 9.45 4.42
C GLU A 28 -5.48 8.95 3.44
N PHE A 29 -4.61 8.02 3.86
CA PHE A 29 -3.51 7.51 3.02
C PHE A 29 -3.99 6.80 1.74
N LEU A 30 -5.16 6.16 1.77
CA LEU A 30 -5.77 5.49 0.62
C LEU A 30 -7.29 5.41 0.83
N ASN A 31 -8.07 6.33 0.28
CA ASN A 31 -9.51 6.36 0.52
C ASN A 31 -10.18 5.08 -0.02
N ARG A 32 -10.91 4.36 0.85
CA ARG A 32 -11.54 3.08 0.50
C ARG A 32 -12.59 3.23 -0.59
N ASP A 33 -13.38 4.30 -0.57
CA ASP A 33 -14.47 4.47 -1.52
C ASP A 33 -13.94 4.87 -2.90
N GLU A 34 -12.83 5.60 -2.95
CA GLU A 34 -12.08 5.82 -4.20
C GLU A 34 -11.52 4.51 -4.77
N LEU A 35 -10.96 3.64 -3.92
CA LEU A 35 -10.47 2.33 -4.36
C LEU A 35 -11.58 1.44 -4.89
N LYS A 36 -12.76 1.44 -4.25
CA LYS A 36 -13.93 0.73 -4.76
C LYS A 36 -14.36 1.28 -6.12
N LEU A 37 -14.47 2.60 -6.24
CA LEU A 37 -14.88 3.25 -7.48
C LEU A 37 -13.95 2.83 -8.63
N LEU A 38 -12.64 2.90 -8.40
CA LEU A 38 -11.61 2.47 -9.33
C LEU A 38 -11.73 0.97 -9.68
N ALA A 39 -11.93 0.10 -8.70
CA ALA A 39 -12.07 -1.33 -8.95
C ALA A 39 -13.34 -1.67 -9.76
N THR A 40 -14.43 -0.93 -9.57
CA THR A 40 -15.71 -1.11 -10.28
C THR A 40 -15.79 -0.39 -11.62
N ALA A 41 -14.79 0.42 -11.96
CA ALA A 41 -14.81 1.21 -13.18
C ALA A 41 -14.68 0.31 -14.43
N GLN A 42 -15.09 0.80 -15.60
CA GLN A 42 -15.16 -0.01 -16.83
C GLN A 42 -13.80 -0.18 -17.55
N GLN A 43 -12.72 0.38 -16.99
CA GLN A 43 -11.37 0.19 -17.51
C GLN A 43 -10.89 -1.26 -17.44
N THR A 44 -9.87 -1.56 -18.24
CA THR A 44 -9.12 -2.82 -18.17
C THR A 44 -8.45 -2.99 -16.79
N PRO A 45 -8.16 -4.23 -16.36
CA PRO A 45 -7.41 -4.47 -15.12
C PRO A 45 -6.08 -3.70 -15.07
N ARG A 46 -5.40 -3.55 -16.21
CA ARG A 46 -4.14 -2.80 -16.31
C ARG A 46 -4.31 -1.32 -15.97
N GLU A 47 -5.24 -0.66 -16.64
CA GLU A 47 -5.52 0.76 -16.43
C GLU A 47 -5.98 1.05 -14.99
N LYS A 48 -6.72 0.10 -14.36
CA LYS A 48 -7.08 0.19 -12.94
C LYS A 48 -5.83 0.16 -12.04
N LEU A 49 -4.93 -0.78 -12.27
CA LEU A 49 -3.68 -0.87 -11.51
C LEU A 49 -2.79 0.35 -11.73
N GLU A 50 -2.72 0.89 -12.95
CA GLU A 50 -1.96 2.10 -13.26
C GLU A 50 -2.53 3.31 -12.50
N ALA A 51 -3.85 3.50 -12.52
CA ALA A 51 -4.53 4.56 -11.78
C ALA A 51 -4.38 4.41 -10.26
N PHE A 52 -4.38 3.17 -9.74
CA PHE A 52 -4.10 2.92 -8.33
C PHE A 52 -2.67 3.32 -7.99
N LEU A 53 -1.71 2.89 -8.81
CA LEU A 53 -0.30 3.12 -8.58
C LEU A 53 0.06 4.60 -8.65
N GLU A 54 -0.62 5.36 -9.51
CA GLU A 54 -0.52 6.81 -9.57
C GLU A 54 -0.96 7.48 -8.28
N ARG A 55 -2.14 7.11 -7.75
CA ARG A 55 -2.63 7.62 -6.48
C ARG A 55 -1.71 7.23 -5.33
N PHE A 56 -1.26 5.98 -5.29
CA PHE A 56 -0.36 5.51 -4.26
C PHE A 56 0.98 6.24 -4.31
N ALA A 57 1.57 6.37 -5.50
CA ALA A 57 2.82 7.10 -5.69
C ALA A 57 2.70 8.58 -5.30
N ALA A 58 1.58 9.24 -5.61
CA ALA A 58 1.34 10.63 -5.20
C ALA A 58 1.36 10.77 -3.67
N GLN A 59 0.81 9.81 -2.94
CA GLN A 59 0.86 9.78 -1.47
C GLN A 59 2.27 9.49 -0.95
N VAL A 60 2.99 8.57 -1.60
CA VAL A 60 4.38 8.24 -1.24
C VAL A 60 5.30 9.45 -1.38
N MET A 61 5.13 10.24 -2.45
CA MET A 61 5.95 11.41 -2.75
C MET A 61 5.50 12.69 -2.02
N ASN A 62 4.42 12.64 -1.24
CA ASN A 62 3.88 13.80 -0.53
C ASN A 62 4.60 14.02 0.82
N ASP A 63 5.70 14.76 0.78
CA ASP A 63 6.53 15.07 1.96
C ASP A 63 5.89 16.05 2.96
N GLN A 64 4.71 16.62 2.65
CA GLN A 64 4.02 17.59 3.50
C GLN A 64 2.84 16.97 4.27
N SER A 65 2.65 15.65 4.16
CA SER A 65 1.51 14.96 4.72
C SER A 65 1.84 14.35 6.09
N TRP A 66 1.47 15.06 7.16
CA TRP A 66 1.64 14.56 8.53
C TRP A 66 1.00 13.16 8.77
N PRO A 67 -0.15 12.79 8.15
CA PRO A 67 -0.69 11.44 8.29
C PRO A 67 0.26 10.37 7.71
N VAL A 68 0.83 10.65 6.53
CA VAL A 68 1.76 9.76 5.82
C VAL A 68 3.00 9.50 6.68
N GLU A 69 3.52 10.53 7.34
CA GLU A 69 4.62 10.38 8.30
C GLU A 69 4.27 9.51 9.51
N VAL A 70 3.10 9.73 10.12
CA VAL A 70 2.65 8.94 11.28
C VAL A 70 2.53 7.47 10.89
N TRP A 71 1.97 7.18 9.71
CA TRP A 71 1.86 5.81 9.20
C TRP A 71 3.23 5.17 8.92
N ALA A 72 4.16 5.91 8.31
CA ALA A 72 5.49 5.41 8.02
C ALA A 72 6.27 5.04 9.29
N ARG A 73 6.12 5.83 10.36
CA ARG A 73 6.74 5.56 11.66
C ARG A 73 6.11 4.36 12.34
N GLU A 74 4.78 4.23 12.27
CA GLU A 74 4.06 3.09 12.83
C GLU A 74 4.48 1.77 12.15
N ILE A 75 4.79 1.78 10.84
CA ILE A 75 5.31 0.58 10.16
C ILE A 75 6.73 0.21 10.65
N MET A 76 7.61 1.20 10.87
CA MET A 76 8.99 0.95 11.32
C MET A 76 9.09 0.59 12.80
N ASN A 77 8.20 1.15 13.63
CA ASN A 77 8.16 0.93 15.06
C ASN A 77 6.70 0.67 15.49
N PRO A 78 6.21 -0.56 15.27
CA PRO A 78 4.80 -0.89 15.44
C PRO A 78 4.36 -0.77 16.89
N SER A 79 3.25 -0.07 17.11
CA SER A 79 2.55 -0.12 18.40
C SER A 79 1.95 -1.53 18.60
N PRO A 80 1.62 -1.90 19.85
CA PRO A 80 0.97 -3.18 20.12
C PRO A 80 -0.39 -3.36 19.43
N TRP A 81 -0.95 -2.30 18.84
CA TRP A 81 -2.31 -2.28 18.28
C TRP A 81 -2.31 -2.24 16.76
N LEU A 82 -1.14 -2.20 16.13
CA LEU A 82 -1.03 -2.14 14.68
C LEU A 82 -1.81 -3.26 14.01
N ASN A 83 -1.73 -4.49 14.53
CA ASN A 83 -2.45 -5.64 13.96
C ASN A 83 -3.98 -5.47 13.99
N GLU A 84 -4.52 -4.93 15.08
CA GLU A 84 -5.94 -4.60 15.21
C GLU A 84 -6.34 -3.54 14.18
N ILE A 85 -5.55 -2.47 14.07
CA ILE A 85 -5.78 -1.39 13.11
C ILE A 85 -5.68 -1.91 11.67
N LEU A 86 -4.67 -2.72 11.33
CA LEU A 86 -4.52 -3.31 10.00
C LEU A 86 -5.75 -4.15 9.61
N SER A 87 -6.26 -4.96 10.53
CA SER A 87 -7.49 -5.73 10.31
C SER A 87 -8.69 -4.82 10.02
N ASP A 88 -8.83 -3.73 10.76
CA ASP A 88 -9.95 -2.79 10.62
C ASP A 88 -9.91 -1.97 9.33
N VAL A 89 -8.73 -1.46 8.95
CA VAL A 89 -8.62 -0.44 7.89
C VAL A 89 -7.76 -0.83 6.69
N ALA A 90 -6.79 -1.73 6.82
CA ALA A 90 -5.87 -2.10 5.73
C ALA A 90 -6.36 -3.33 4.98
N VAL A 91 -6.77 -4.39 5.68
CA VAL A 91 -7.27 -5.63 5.08
C VAL A 91 -8.44 -5.37 4.11
N PRO A 92 -9.46 -4.56 4.45
CA PRO A 92 -10.56 -4.28 3.52
C PRO A 92 -10.12 -3.61 2.21
N LYS A 93 -9.05 -2.79 2.24
CA LYS A 93 -8.47 -2.17 1.04
C LYS A 93 -7.65 -3.17 0.24
N GLY A 94 -6.89 -4.01 0.95
CA GLY A 94 -6.12 -5.10 0.37
C GLY A 94 -6.99 -6.07 -0.42
N LEU A 95 -8.20 -6.37 0.07
CA LEU A 95 -9.17 -7.24 -0.65
C LEU A 95 -9.68 -6.61 -1.96
N ILE A 96 -9.86 -5.29 -2.01
CA ILE A 96 -10.23 -4.57 -3.25
C ILE A 96 -9.09 -4.70 -4.26
N MET A 97 -7.85 -4.45 -3.80
CA MET A 97 -6.65 -4.60 -4.64
C MET A 97 -6.48 -6.03 -5.14
N ALA A 98 -6.72 -7.01 -4.26
CA ALA A 98 -6.61 -8.43 -4.60
C ALA A 98 -7.53 -8.82 -5.75
N LYS A 99 -8.75 -8.27 -5.81
CA LYS A 99 -9.65 -8.49 -6.94
C LYS A 99 -9.06 -7.95 -8.25
N VAL A 100 -8.55 -6.72 -8.25
CA VAL A 100 -7.99 -6.12 -9.47
C VAL A 100 -6.72 -6.85 -9.94
N VAL A 101 -5.85 -7.25 -9.01
CA VAL A 101 -4.65 -8.04 -9.33
C VAL A 101 -5.00 -9.44 -9.80
N SER A 102 -6.04 -10.06 -9.22
CA SER A 102 -6.57 -11.35 -9.70
C SER A 102 -7.11 -11.22 -11.13
N ASP A 103 -7.91 -10.19 -11.41
CA ASP A 103 -8.42 -9.90 -12.76
C ASP A 103 -7.28 -9.64 -13.77
N TYR A 104 -6.15 -9.07 -13.32
CA TYR A 104 -4.97 -8.81 -14.15
C TYR A 104 -4.14 -10.06 -14.43
N THR A 105 -3.87 -10.85 -13.37
CA THR A 105 -2.91 -11.96 -13.41
C THR A 105 -3.52 -13.31 -13.73
N GLY A 106 -4.84 -13.46 -13.60
CA GLY A 106 -5.54 -14.74 -13.67
C GLY A 106 -5.53 -15.53 -12.35
N ILE A 107 -4.65 -15.17 -11.40
CA ILE A 107 -4.46 -15.92 -10.16
C ILE A 107 -5.73 -15.82 -9.28
N PRO A 108 -6.29 -16.95 -8.79
CA PRO A 108 -7.48 -16.94 -7.94
C PRO A 108 -7.28 -16.24 -6.59
N LEU A 109 -8.35 -15.61 -6.07
CA LEU A 109 -8.37 -14.99 -4.73
C LEU A 109 -8.02 -15.97 -3.58
N SER A 110 -8.24 -17.26 -3.77
CA SER A 110 -7.88 -18.30 -2.79
C SER A 110 -6.41 -18.68 -2.81
N SER A 111 -5.64 -18.24 -3.80
CA SER A 111 -4.24 -18.61 -3.96
C SER A 111 -3.34 -17.74 -3.08
N PRO A 112 -2.49 -18.32 -2.21
CA PRO A 112 -1.47 -17.57 -1.47
C PRO A 112 -0.51 -16.79 -2.38
N GLN A 113 -0.29 -17.27 -3.60
CA GLN A 113 0.56 -16.62 -4.60
C GLN A 113 0.05 -15.22 -4.96
N LEU A 114 -1.26 -15.00 -4.97
CA LEU A 114 -1.84 -13.69 -5.26
C LEU A 114 -1.39 -12.65 -4.23
N TYR A 115 -1.42 -13.01 -2.94
CA TYR A 115 -1.05 -12.08 -1.87
C TYR A 115 0.45 -11.79 -1.85
N SER A 116 1.28 -12.79 -2.16
CA SER A 116 2.70 -12.55 -2.41
C SER A 116 2.92 -11.61 -3.59
N CYS A 117 2.16 -11.78 -4.68
CA CYS A 117 2.22 -10.95 -5.88
C CYS A 117 1.84 -9.48 -5.58
N ILE A 118 0.76 -9.27 -4.82
CA ILE A 118 0.34 -7.93 -4.36
C ILE A 118 1.44 -7.27 -3.52
N LEU A 119 2.02 -8.00 -2.56
CA LEU A 119 3.09 -7.48 -1.71
C LEU A 119 4.32 -7.12 -2.55
N SER A 120 4.72 -7.97 -3.50
CA SER A 120 5.83 -7.71 -4.42
C SER A 120 5.57 -6.49 -5.32
N PHE A 121 4.33 -6.30 -5.76
CA PHE A 121 3.94 -5.17 -6.61
C PHE A 121 4.09 -3.82 -5.90
N ILE A 122 3.70 -3.73 -4.63
CA ILE A 122 3.76 -2.47 -3.85
C ILE A 122 5.10 -2.25 -3.14
N ALA A 123 5.87 -3.31 -2.88
CA ALA A 123 7.11 -3.24 -2.09
C ALA A 123 8.14 -2.18 -2.54
N PRO A 124 8.41 -1.98 -3.85
CA PRO A 124 9.36 -0.96 -4.29
C PRO A 124 8.93 0.46 -3.86
N PHE A 125 7.64 0.74 -3.91
CA PHE A 125 7.06 2.02 -3.48
C PHE A 125 7.07 2.16 -1.96
N THR A 126 6.78 1.07 -1.23
CA THR A 126 6.88 1.04 0.23
C THR A 126 8.30 1.33 0.71
N MET A 127 9.33 0.81 0.03
CA MET A 127 10.72 1.12 0.38
C MET A 127 11.04 2.62 0.26
N ILE A 128 10.62 3.25 -0.84
CA ILE A 128 10.79 4.71 -1.01
C ILE A 128 10.00 5.48 0.04
N PHE A 129 8.74 5.10 0.26
CA PHE A 129 7.89 5.68 1.29
C PHE A 129 8.54 5.65 2.67
N LEU A 130 9.01 4.49 3.13
CA LEU A 130 9.67 4.38 4.43
C LEU A 130 10.96 5.19 4.46
N GLY A 131 11.71 5.21 3.35
CA GLY A 131 12.92 5.99 3.20
C GLY A 131 12.70 7.48 3.46
N ARG A 132 11.79 8.08 2.68
CA ARG A 132 11.45 9.51 2.74
C ARG A 132 10.89 9.92 4.10
N HIS A 133 9.94 9.15 4.62
CA HIS A 133 9.16 9.52 5.80
C HIS A 133 9.79 9.12 7.14
N ASN A 134 10.91 8.39 7.11
CA ASN A 134 11.71 8.08 8.31
C ASN A 134 13.13 8.67 8.28
N ARG A 135 13.36 9.74 7.49
CA ARG A 135 14.64 10.44 7.39
C ARG A 135 15.81 9.55 6.93
N ILE A 136 15.52 8.44 6.25
CA ILE A 136 16.53 7.56 5.68
C ILE A 136 16.89 8.13 4.31
N ASN A 137 18.13 8.60 4.16
CA ASN A 137 18.62 9.09 2.87
C ASN A 137 19.07 7.93 1.98
N TYR A 138 18.10 7.21 1.39
CA TYR A 138 18.36 6.07 0.50
C TYR A 138 19.18 6.45 -0.75
N ARG A 139 19.25 7.74 -1.09
CA ARG A 139 20.07 8.23 -2.21
C ARG A 139 21.56 8.14 -1.94
N GLN A 140 21.98 8.09 -0.68
CA GLN A 140 23.38 7.86 -0.31
C GLN A 140 23.83 6.41 -0.52
N LEU A 141 22.89 5.49 -0.76
CA LEU A 141 23.21 4.08 -1.01
C LEU A 141 23.72 3.83 -2.44
N VAL A 142 23.63 4.81 -3.33
CA VAL A 142 24.07 4.70 -4.72
C VAL A 142 25.27 5.60 -5.00
N PRO A 143 26.25 5.14 -5.82
CA PRO A 143 27.46 5.91 -6.10
C PRO A 143 27.24 7.07 -7.07
N GLN A 144 26.13 7.09 -7.82
CA GLN A 144 25.81 8.12 -8.80
C GLN A 144 24.44 8.73 -8.50
N ALA A 145 24.36 10.06 -8.59
CA ALA A 145 23.09 10.77 -8.50
C ALA A 145 22.22 10.44 -9.72
N TYR A 146 20.92 10.36 -9.50
CA TYR A 146 19.92 10.14 -10.54
C TYR A 146 18.78 11.15 -10.40
N PRO A 147 18.13 11.57 -11.50
CA PRO A 147 17.00 12.49 -11.45
C PRO A 147 15.82 11.90 -10.66
N GLU A 148 15.15 12.71 -9.84
CA GLU A 148 13.99 12.25 -9.05
C GLU A 148 12.82 11.87 -9.96
N GLU A 149 12.72 12.55 -11.10
CA GLU A 149 11.71 12.39 -12.12
C GLU A 149 11.79 11.02 -12.80
N GLU A 150 12.97 10.38 -12.80
CA GLU A 150 13.17 9.05 -13.37
C GLU A 150 12.82 7.92 -12.38
N LEU A 151 12.81 8.20 -11.08
CA LEU A 151 12.60 7.18 -10.05
C LEU A 151 11.21 6.55 -10.16
N LEU A 152 10.17 7.39 -10.21
CA LEU A 152 8.79 6.91 -10.23
C LEU A 152 8.46 6.11 -11.51
N PRO A 153 8.79 6.59 -12.74
CA PRO A 153 8.65 5.79 -13.95
C PRO A 153 9.36 4.43 -13.89
N ASN A 154 10.59 4.39 -13.36
CA ASN A 154 11.35 3.14 -13.24
C ASN A 154 10.72 2.17 -12.22
N LEU A 155 10.21 2.67 -11.10
CA LEU A 155 9.47 1.84 -10.11
C LEU A 155 8.18 1.28 -10.71
N LYS A 156 7.41 2.10 -11.43
CA LYS A 156 6.21 1.64 -12.15
C LYS A 156 6.56 0.54 -13.15
N ARG A 157 7.59 0.76 -13.97
CA ARG A 157 8.07 -0.23 -14.96
C ARG A 157 8.47 -1.54 -14.28
N PHE A 158 9.23 -1.49 -13.19
CA PHE A 158 9.64 -2.67 -12.43
C PHE A 158 8.43 -3.43 -11.85
N ALA A 159 7.48 -2.71 -11.25
CA ALA A 159 6.31 -3.32 -10.63
C ALA A 159 5.40 -4.03 -11.64
N PHE A 160 5.14 -3.40 -12.80
CA PHE A 160 4.36 -4.03 -13.86
C PHE A 160 5.09 -5.21 -14.51
N ALA A 161 6.39 -5.11 -14.76
CA ALA A 161 7.17 -6.24 -15.26
C ALA A 161 7.11 -7.44 -14.28
N GLY A 162 7.09 -7.16 -12.98
CA GLY A 162 6.88 -8.17 -11.94
C GLY A 162 5.51 -8.85 -12.04
N LEU A 163 4.43 -8.08 -12.21
CA LEU A 163 3.08 -8.62 -12.40
C LEU A 163 2.96 -9.44 -13.69
N ASP A 164 3.50 -8.94 -14.79
CA ASP A 164 3.46 -9.59 -16.11
C ASP A 164 4.08 -10.99 -16.06
N ALA A 165 5.17 -11.15 -15.30
CA ALA A 165 5.83 -12.45 -15.10
C ALA A 165 4.97 -13.49 -14.36
N PHE A 166 3.88 -13.08 -13.69
CA PHE A 166 2.92 -13.98 -13.07
C PHE A 166 1.79 -14.39 -14.01
N CYS A 167 1.47 -13.56 -15.01
CA CYS A 167 0.48 -13.90 -16.04
C CYS A 167 0.95 -15.05 -16.93
N GLU A 168 2.26 -15.17 -17.18
CA GLU A 168 2.83 -16.16 -18.10
C GLU A 168 2.90 -17.58 -17.52
N LYS A 169 2.91 -17.74 -16.19
CA LYS A 169 3.13 -19.04 -15.54
C LYS A 169 1.92 -19.97 -15.52
N GLU A 170 0.70 -19.47 -15.70
CA GLU A 170 -0.51 -20.31 -15.75
C GLU A 170 -0.73 -20.97 -17.12
N ALA A 171 -0.07 -20.51 -18.20
CA ALA A 171 -0.17 -21.14 -19.52
C ALA A 171 0.68 -22.42 -19.68
N GLY A 172 1.49 -22.78 -18.67
CA GLY A 172 2.57 -23.77 -18.80
C GLY A 172 2.48 -25.03 -17.92
N GLN A 173 1.43 -25.23 -17.11
CA GLN A 173 1.29 -26.46 -16.33
C GLN A 173 0.24 -27.40 -16.96
N PRO A 174 0.64 -28.41 -17.75
CA PRO A 174 -0.26 -29.50 -18.06
C PRO A 174 -0.59 -30.23 -16.76
N VAL A 175 -1.88 -30.48 -16.54
CA VAL A 175 -2.39 -31.38 -15.50
C VAL A 175 -1.73 -32.75 -15.73
N GLN A 176 -0.66 -33.06 -15.00
CA GLN A 176 -0.15 -34.41 -14.90
C GLN A 176 -1.04 -35.15 -13.90
N GLY A 177 -1.92 -35.97 -14.46
CA GLY A 177 -2.66 -36.96 -13.69
C GLY A 177 -1.71 -37.96 -13.04
N ALA A 178 -2.06 -38.35 -11.82
CA ALA A 178 -1.86 -39.65 -11.23
C ALA A 178 -2.95 -39.86 -10.19
#